data_AF-A0A942AQI4-F1
#
_entry.id   AF-A0A942AQI4-F1
#
_cell.length_a   1.000
_cell.length_b   1.000
_cell.length_c   1.000
_cell.angle_alpha   90.00
_cell.angle_beta   90.00
_cell.angle_gamma   90.00
#
_symmetry.space_group_name_H-M   'P 1'
#
loop_
_entity.id
_entity.type
_entity.pdbx_description
1 polymer ?
#
loop_
_entity_poly.entity_id
_entity_poly.type
_entity_poly.pdbx_seq_one_letter_code
_entity_poly.pdbx_strand_id
1 'polypeptide(L)'
;MSNIKYCIRIGILFLAGIIVFGCNEDRQNEKDSDIFQINIPLTSGDKPLFADSLFCGKEIVPLETTPECLISQIDKLEIADDKLYLLDDEQDFIFIFSRQGKFIHGSSPIYMTDEYMVNFIEASFLVSYREQEGKIPELTQEWELNIKEEDNPCLYFYKLKN
;
A
#
# COMPACT_ATOMS: atom_id res chain seq x y z
N MET A 1 2.85 -48.29 35.19
CA MET A 1 3.21 -47.11 34.36
C MET A 1 2.86 -47.23 32.85
N SER A 2 2.08 -48.24 32.41
CA SER A 2 1.73 -48.42 30.97
C SER A 2 0.36 -47.82 30.58
N ASN A 3 -0.66 -47.95 31.44
CA ASN A 3 -2.04 -47.53 31.12
C ASN A 3 -2.24 -46.00 30.98
N ILE A 4 -1.51 -45.20 31.76
CA ILE A 4 -1.57 -43.72 31.68
C ILE A 4 -1.06 -43.22 30.32
N LYS A 5 -0.01 -43.85 29.77
CA LYS A 5 0.53 -43.48 28.45
C LYS A 5 -0.43 -43.85 27.32
N TYR A 6 -1.21 -44.92 27.49
CA TYR A 6 -2.27 -45.31 26.56
C TYR A 6 -3.45 -44.35 26.60
N CYS A 7 -3.92 -43.95 27.78
CA CYS A 7 -5.00 -42.97 27.92
C CYS A 7 -4.62 -41.60 27.35
N ILE A 8 -3.37 -41.16 27.53
CA ILE A 8 -2.86 -39.91 26.95
C ILE A 8 -2.76 -40.00 25.41
N ARG A 9 -2.31 -41.13 24.86
CA ARG A 9 -2.25 -41.34 23.40
C ARG A 9 -3.64 -41.41 22.75
N ILE A 10 -4.61 -42.03 23.42
CA ILE A 10 -6.01 -42.07 22.96
C ILE A 10 -6.64 -40.67 23.02
N GLY A 11 -6.36 -39.90 24.08
CA GLY A 11 -6.81 -38.52 24.21
C GLY A 11 -6.26 -37.59 23.14
N ILE A 12 -4.99 -37.73 22.76
CA ILE A 12 -4.36 -36.94 21.67
C ILE A 12 -4.97 -37.29 20.31
N LEU A 13 -5.24 -38.58 20.04
CA LEU A 13 -5.92 -39.00 18.81
C LEU A 13 -7.37 -38.50 18.71
N PHE A 14 -8.07 -38.38 19.85
CA PHE A 14 -9.42 -37.82 19.91
C PHE A 14 -9.43 -36.29 19.66
N LEU A 15 -8.44 -35.56 20.18
CA LEU A 15 -8.29 -34.11 19.95
C LEU A 15 -7.91 -33.78 18.49
N ALA A 16 -7.11 -34.61 17.83
CA ALA A 16 -6.75 -34.43 16.43
C ALA A 16 -7.95 -34.61 15.47
N GLY A 17 -8.95 -35.42 15.84
CA GLY A 17 -10.16 -35.66 15.02
C GLY A 17 -11.14 -34.48 14.98
N ILE A 18 -11.14 -33.61 16.01
CA ILE A 18 -12.05 -32.46 16.09
C ILE A 18 -11.62 -31.32 15.15
N ILE A 19 -10.35 -31.26 14.79
CA ILE A 19 -9.79 -30.18 13.94
C ILE A 19 -10.14 -30.38 12.44
N VAL A 20 -10.65 -31.55 12.04
CA VAL A 20 -10.95 -31.86 10.62
C VAL A 20 -12.42 -31.57 10.22
N PHE A 21 -13.29 -31.19 11.16
CA PHE A 21 -14.70 -30.87 10.88
C PHE A 21 -15.04 -29.37 10.86
N GLY A 22 -14.04 -28.49 10.97
CA GLY A 22 -14.24 -27.04 10.98
C GLY A 22 -13.91 -26.38 9.64
N CYS A 23 -14.78 -26.54 8.63
CA CYS A 23 -15.00 -25.56 7.56
C CYS A 23 -16.10 -26.07 6.60
N ASN A 24 -17.37 -25.90 6.98
CA ASN A 24 -18.46 -25.80 6.01
C ASN A 24 -18.96 -24.36 6.06
N GLU A 25 -18.38 -23.52 5.21
CA GLU A 25 -18.98 -22.24 4.87
C GLU A 25 -20.01 -22.52 3.77
N ASP A 26 -21.23 -22.91 4.17
CA ASP A 26 -22.37 -22.88 3.27
C ASP A 26 -22.65 -21.40 2.98
N ARG A 27 -21.97 -20.87 1.97
CA ARG A 27 -22.37 -19.61 1.35
C ARG A 27 -23.71 -19.87 0.70
N GLN A 28 -24.77 -19.57 1.44
CA GLN A 28 -26.10 -19.43 0.89
C GLN A 28 -25.98 -18.46 -0.28
N ASN A 29 -26.19 -19.00 -1.49
CA ASN A 29 -26.33 -18.22 -2.71
C ASN A 29 -27.35 -17.12 -2.42
N GLU A 30 -26.81 -15.91 -2.32
CA GLU A 30 -27.60 -14.69 -2.22
C GLU A 30 -28.49 -14.65 -3.47
N LYS A 31 -29.78 -14.40 -3.23
CA LYS A 31 -30.82 -14.48 -4.24
C LYS A 31 -30.45 -13.61 -5.44
N ASP A 32 -30.46 -14.27 -6.59
CA ASP A 32 -30.43 -13.76 -7.96
C ASP A 32 -31.16 -12.40 -8.05
N SER A 33 -30.40 -11.33 -7.92
CA SER A 33 -30.78 -10.04 -8.51
C SER A 33 -30.48 -10.19 -9.99
N ASP A 34 -31.31 -9.63 -10.88
CA ASP A 34 -31.13 -9.68 -12.33
C ASP A 34 -29.75 -9.12 -12.74
N ILE A 35 -28.70 -9.93 -12.65
CA ILE A 35 -27.36 -9.59 -13.09
C ILE A 35 -27.39 -9.74 -14.60
N PHE A 36 -27.26 -8.61 -15.30
CA PHE A 36 -27.02 -8.61 -16.74
C PHE A 36 -25.62 -9.17 -16.99
N GLN A 37 -25.51 -10.50 -17.07
CA GLN A 37 -24.28 -11.19 -17.41
C GLN A 37 -24.00 -11.05 -18.90
N ILE A 38 -23.06 -10.18 -19.24
CA ILE A 38 -22.46 -10.17 -20.58
C ILE A 38 -21.48 -11.33 -20.63
N ASN A 39 -21.90 -12.45 -21.21
CA ASN A 39 -20.97 -13.50 -21.62
C ASN A 39 -20.16 -12.99 -22.81
N ILE A 40 -18.93 -12.57 -22.56
CA ILE A 40 -17.95 -12.31 -23.62
C ILE A 40 -17.37 -13.67 -24.01
N PRO A 41 -17.71 -14.23 -25.19
CA PRO A 41 -17.08 -15.46 -25.64
C PRO A 41 -15.61 -15.17 -25.91
N LEU A 42 -14.73 -15.60 -25.00
CA LEU A 42 -13.30 -15.62 -25.23
C LEU A 42 -13.04 -16.73 -26.25
N THR A 43 -13.11 -16.41 -27.54
CA THR A 43 -12.81 -17.38 -28.59
C THR A 43 -11.35 -17.76 -28.49
N SER A 44 -11.06 -19.06 -28.47
CA SER A 44 -9.71 -19.65 -28.36
C SER A 44 -8.77 -19.36 -29.54
N GLY A 45 -9.08 -18.35 -30.37
CA GLY A 45 -8.27 -17.84 -31.47
C GLY A 45 -8.02 -16.33 -31.40
N ASP A 46 -8.36 -15.66 -30.30
CA ASP A 46 -8.14 -14.23 -30.14
C ASP A 46 -6.64 -13.94 -30.08
N LYS A 47 -6.14 -13.20 -31.08
CA LYS A 47 -4.75 -12.73 -31.08
C LYS A 47 -4.53 -11.84 -29.85
N PRO A 48 -3.39 -11.95 -29.15
CA PRO A 48 -3.09 -11.06 -28.03
C PRO A 48 -3.23 -9.61 -28.49
N LEU A 49 -4.10 -8.87 -27.81
CA LEU A 49 -4.33 -7.46 -28.07
C LEU A 49 -3.16 -6.69 -27.48
N PHE A 50 -2.23 -6.28 -28.34
CA PHE A 50 -1.10 -5.49 -27.90
C PHE A 50 -1.57 -4.09 -27.51
N ALA A 51 -1.08 -3.55 -26.40
CA ALA A 51 -1.36 -2.19 -25.97
C ALA A 51 -1.05 -1.17 -27.09
N ASP A 52 0.00 -1.42 -27.88
CA ASP A 52 0.39 -0.62 -29.05
C ASP A 52 -0.70 -0.56 -30.15
N SER A 53 -1.66 -1.49 -30.15
CA SER A 53 -2.81 -1.48 -31.06
C SER A 53 -3.99 -0.64 -30.52
N LEU A 54 -4.00 -0.34 -29.21
CA LEU A 54 -5.05 0.42 -28.52
C LEU A 54 -4.63 1.86 -28.23
N PHE A 55 -3.34 2.08 -27.94
CA PHE A 55 -2.80 3.36 -27.51
C PHE A 55 -1.84 3.92 -28.56
N CYS A 56 -1.93 5.22 -28.83
CA CYS A 56 -1.16 5.91 -29.85
C CYS A 56 0.21 6.43 -29.37
N GLY A 57 0.54 6.25 -28.08
CA GLY A 57 1.77 6.75 -27.47
C GLY A 57 2.36 5.74 -26.50
N LYS A 58 3.69 5.64 -26.52
CA LYS A 58 4.48 4.83 -25.60
C LYS A 58 5.61 5.67 -25.04
N GLU A 59 5.66 5.77 -23.72
CA GLU A 59 6.75 6.39 -22.98
C GLU A 59 7.45 5.29 -22.16
N ILE A 60 8.78 5.33 -22.11
CA ILE A 60 9.57 4.48 -21.21
C ILE A 60 10.35 5.43 -20.30
N VAL A 61 10.10 5.31 -19.00
CA VAL A 61 10.81 6.07 -17.97
C VAL A 61 11.69 5.09 -17.19
N PRO A 62 13.01 5.07 -17.42
CA PRO A 62 13.91 4.28 -16.59
C PRO A 62 14.03 4.94 -15.21
N LEU A 63 13.76 4.18 -14.16
CA LEU A 63 13.96 4.65 -12.79
C LEU A 63 15.44 4.56 -12.41
N GLU A 64 15.94 5.59 -11.72
CA GLU A 64 17.26 5.59 -11.13
C GLU A 64 17.43 4.38 -10.21
N THR A 65 18.61 3.76 -10.24
CA THR A 65 18.89 2.55 -9.46
C THR A 65 20.21 2.71 -8.75
N THR A 66 20.13 3.00 -7.46
CA THR A 66 21.27 3.07 -6.54
C THR A 66 20.93 2.27 -5.28
N PRO A 67 21.89 1.97 -4.40
CA PRO A 67 21.61 1.30 -3.13
C PRO A 67 20.55 2.01 -2.27
N GLU A 68 20.41 3.33 -2.42
CA GLU A 68 19.46 4.15 -1.65
C GLU A 68 18.03 4.12 -2.20
N CYS A 69 17.83 3.69 -3.46
CA CYS A 69 16.53 3.69 -4.14
C CYS A 69 16.22 2.37 -4.84
N LEU A 70 16.72 1.26 -4.29
CA LEU A 70 16.45 -0.07 -4.82
C LEU A 70 15.01 -0.50 -4.48
N ILE A 71 14.24 -0.81 -5.52
CA ILE A 71 12.85 -1.23 -5.41
C ILE A 71 12.79 -2.76 -5.53
N SER A 72 12.07 -3.43 -4.64
CA SER A 72 11.77 -4.86 -4.73
C SER A 72 10.61 -5.08 -5.69
N GLN A 73 9.49 -4.41 -5.41
CA GLN A 73 8.28 -4.47 -6.21
C GLN A 73 7.53 -3.13 -6.18
N ILE A 74 6.68 -2.91 -7.19
CA ILE A 74 5.79 -1.75 -7.25
C ILE A 74 4.36 -2.25 -7.02
N ASP A 75 3.86 -2.07 -5.81
CA ASP A 75 2.50 -2.45 -5.41
C ASP A 75 1.48 -1.39 -5.85
N LYS A 76 1.86 -0.11 -5.75
CA LYS A 76 1.02 1.02 -6.17
C LYS A 76 1.87 2.12 -6.80
N LEU A 77 1.33 2.73 -7.86
CA LEU A 77 1.88 3.93 -8.51
C LEU A 77 0.84 5.03 -8.50
N GLU A 78 1.21 6.19 -7.99
CA GLU A 78 0.41 7.42 -8.06
C GLU A 78 1.22 8.54 -8.72
N ILE A 79 0.57 9.32 -9.58
CA ILE A 79 1.21 10.42 -10.32
C ILE A 79 0.59 11.73 -9.84
N ALA A 80 1.38 12.56 -9.17
CA ALA A 80 0.93 13.85 -8.67
C ALA A 80 2.05 14.88 -8.76
N ASP A 81 1.69 16.10 -9.18
CA ASP A 81 2.59 17.27 -9.17
C ASP A 81 3.95 17.00 -9.84
N ASP A 82 3.90 16.34 -11.01
CA ASP A 82 5.05 15.92 -11.85
C ASP A 82 6.03 14.93 -11.17
N LYS A 83 5.55 14.19 -10.17
CA LYS A 83 6.29 13.14 -9.47
C LYS A 83 5.56 11.79 -9.58
N LEU A 84 6.35 10.74 -9.47
CA LEU A 84 5.91 9.35 -9.39
C LEU A 84 6.09 8.89 -7.95
N TYR A 85 4.99 8.51 -7.29
CA TYR A 85 4.99 7.94 -5.95
C TYR A 85 4.79 6.44 -6.10
N LEU A 86 5.82 5.68 -5.74
CA LEU A 86 5.85 4.22 -5.85
C LEU A 86 5.84 3.62 -4.46
N LEU A 87 4.83 2.80 -4.18
CA LEU A 87 4.76 2.00 -2.96
C LEU A 87 5.41 0.65 -3.19
N ASP A 88 6.34 0.32 -2.29
CA ASP A 88 6.89 -1.01 -2.11
C ASP A 88 6.44 -1.53 -0.73
N ASP A 89 5.38 -2.33 -0.70
CA ASP A 89 4.79 -2.85 0.54
C ASP A 89 5.72 -3.88 1.22
N GLU A 90 6.61 -4.53 0.46
CA GLU A 90 7.57 -5.48 1.01
C GLU A 90 8.61 -4.76 1.88
N GLN A 91 9.01 -3.55 1.47
CA GLN A 91 9.96 -2.72 2.21
C GLN A 91 9.31 -1.75 3.19
N ASP A 92 7.98 -1.64 3.20
CA ASP A 92 7.21 -0.60 3.92
C ASP A 92 7.79 0.80 3.64
N PHE A 93 7.94 1.11 2.34
CA PHE A 93 8.62 2.31 1.87
C PHE A 93 7.94 2.90 0.64
N ILE A 94 7.85 4.23 0.61
CA ILE A 94 7.41 4.96 -0.57
C ILE A 94 8.60 5.64 -1.20
N PHE A 95 8.85 5.33 -2.47
CA PHE A 95 9.84 6.01 -3.28
C PHE A 95 9.19 7.12 -4.11
N ILE A 96 9.82 8.28 -4.13
CA ILE A 96 9.40 9.43 -4.92
C ILE A 96 10.43 9.67 -6.00
N PHE A 97 10.00 9.54 -7.25
CA PHE A 97 10.81 9.84 -8.43
C PHE A 97 10.24 11.05 -9.16
N SER A 98 11.10 11.75 -9.88
CA SER A 98 10.65 12.72 -10.90
C SER A 98 9.95 12.00 -12.05
N ARG A 99 9.18 12.72 -12.86
CA ARG A 99 8.57 12.18 -14.08
C ARG A 99 9.59 11.60 -15.08
N GLN A 100 10.85 12.03 -15.00
CA GLN A 100 11.96 11.52 -15.82
C GLN A 100 12.70 10.33 -15.16
N GLY A 101 12.22 9.82 -14.02
CA GLY A 101 12.75 8.64 -13.36
C GLY A 101 13.95 8.88 -12.45
N LYS A 102 14.37 10.14 -12.23
CA LYS A 102 15.41 10.47 -11.24
C LYS A 102 14.87 10.31 -9.81
N PHE A 103 15.63 9.71 -8.91
CA PHE A 103 15.24 9.59 -7.50
C PHE A 103 15.24 10.96 -6.82
N ILE A 104 14.17 11.28 -6.09
CA ILE A 104 14.03 12.52 -5.34
C ILE A 104 14.25 12.23 -3.85
N HIS A 105 13.39 11.39 -3.28
CA HIS A 105 13.44 11.00 -1.86
C HIS A 105 12.48 9.82 -1.60
N GLY A 106 12.41 9.33 -0.37
CA GLY A 106 11.38 8.41 0.07
C GLY A 106 11.31 8.31 1.58
N SER A 107 10.26 7.67 2.09
CA SER A 107 10.03 7.53 3.53
C SER A 107 9.21 6.29 3.85
N SER A 108 9.47 5.69 5.00
CA SER A 108 8.57 4.70 5.60
C SER A 108 7.35 5.40 6.21
N PRO A 109 6.13 5.08 5.78
CA PRO A 109 4.93 5.57 6.43
C PRO A 109 4.77 4.95 7.82
N ILE A 110 4.08 5.64 8.74
CA ILE A 110 3.59 5.00 9.97
C ILE A 110 2.40 4.08 9.62
N TYR A 111 1.57 4.55 8.69
CA TYR A 111 0.36 3.86 8.28
C TYR A 111 0.00 4.25 6.85
N MET A 112 -0.52 3.30 6.09
CA MET A 112 -1.01 3.57 4.73
C MET A 112 -2.24 2.73 4.37
N THR A 113 -3.13 3.34 3.61
CA THR A 113 -4.23 2.71 2.90
C THR A 113 -4.23 3.14 1.44
N ASP A 114 -5.22 2.68 0.69
CA ASP A 114 -5.51 3.14 -0.66
C ASP A 114 -5.97 4.61 -0.75
N GLU A 115 -6.35 5.23 0.36
CA GLU A 115 -6.82 6.63 0.43
C GLU A 115 -5.83 7.59 1.10
N TYR A 116 -5.15 7.15 2.17
CA TYR A 116 -4.30 8.02 2.99
C TYR A 116 -2.97 7.36 3.35
N MET A 117 -1.93 8.17 3.44
CA MET A 117 -0.68 7.87 4.12
C MET A 117 -0.53 8.77 5.35
N VAL A 118 -0.02 8.20 6.44
CA VAL A 118 0.31 8.91 7.66
C VAL A 118 1.81 8.83 7.91
N ASN A 119 2.44 10.00 8.04
CA ASN A 119 3.81 10.14 8.55
C ASN A 119 3.82 10.95 9.84
N PHE A 120 4.92 10.92 10.58
CA PHE A 120 5.14 11.85 11.68
C PHE A 120 6.32 12.77 11.38
N ILE A 121 6.33 13.89 12.08
CA ILE A 121 7.45 14.81 12.10
C ILE A 121 7.61 15.38 13.51
N GLU A 122 8.85 15.53 13.95
CA GLU A 122 9.14 16.15 15.23
C GLU A 122 8.72 17.63 15.21
N ALA A 123 8.06 18.10 16.27
CA ALA A 123 7.60 19.49 16.38
C ALA A 123 8.77 20.48 16.31
N SER A 124 9.88 20.16 16.98
CA SER A 124 11.13 20.92 16.91
C SER A 124 11.68 21.06 15.48
N PHE A 125 11.60 20.01 14.67
CA PHE A 125 12.00 20.07 13.27
C PHE A 125 11.10 21.04 12.48
N LEU A 126 9.79 20.98 12.67
CA LEU A 126 8.86 21.92 12.00
C LEU A 126 9.14 23.38 12.38
N VAL A 127 9.39 23.65 13.66
CA VAL A 127 9.71 25.00 14.14
C VAL A 127 11.01 25.49 13.49
N SER A 128 12.09 24.71 13.55
CA SER A 128 13.36 25.09 12.94
C SER A 128 13.27 25.29 11.42
N TYR A 129 12.52 24.44 10.71
CA TYR A 129 12.30 24.59 9.27
C TYR A 129 11.53 25.87 8.96
N ARG A 130 10.47 26.18 9.73
CA ARG A 130 9.70 27.42 9.60
C ARG A 130 10.57 28.66 9.79
N GLU A 131 11.46 28.65 10.78
CA GLU A 131 12.39 29.76 11.02
C GLU A 131 13.37 29.99 9.87
N GLN A 132 13.80 28.92 9.21
CA GLN A 132 14.74 28.98 8.08
C GLN A 132 14.06 29.36 6.76
N GLU A 133 12.93 28.75 6.43
CA GLU A 133 12.28 28.84 5.11
C GLU A 133 11.07 29.77 5.08
N GLY A 134 10.60 30.26 6.24
CA GLY A 134 9.49 31.19 6.40
C GLY A 134 8.09 30.60 6.16
N LYS A 135 8.01 29.39 5.60
CA LYS A 135 6.76 28.63 5.42
C LYS A 135 7.07 27.14 5.31
N ILE A 136 6.14 26.31 5.75
CA ILE A 136 6.17 24.87 5.43
C ILE A 136 5.36 24.67 4.14
N PRO A 137 5.92 24.03 3.09
CA PRO A 137 5.20 23.81 1.83
C PRO A 137 3.87 23.08 2.02
N GLU A 138 2.87 23.43 1.20
CA GLU A 138 1.65 22.63 0.97
C GLU A 138 0.66 22.49 2.14
N LEU A 139 0.88 23.15 3.29
CA LEU A 139 -0.12 23.24 4.37
C LEU A 139 -0.92 24.54 4.31
N THR A 140 -2.24 24.43 4.08
CA THR A 140 -3.11 25.60 3.82
C THR A 140 -3.54 26.37 5.08
N GLN A 141 -3.33 25.83 6.28
CA GLN A 141 -3.74 26.43 7.57
C GLN A 141 -2.60 26.45 8.61
N GLU A 142 -1.36 26.30 8.18
CA GLU A 142 -0.20 26.11 9.07
C GLU A 142 0.06 27.30 10.02
N TRP A 143 -0.11 28.53 9.55
CA TRP A 143 0.08 29.73 10.38
C TRP A 143 -0.95 29.87 11.51
N GLU A 144 -2.05 29.12 11.47
CA GLU A 144 -3.03 29.07 12.56
C GLU A 144 -2.59 28.10 13.67
N LEU A 145 -1.64 27.21 13.38
CA LEU A 145 -1.12 26.21 14.32
C LEU A 145 0.07 26.78 15.11
N ASN A 146 -0.17 27.10 16.38
CA ASN A 146 0.84 27.59 17.33
C ASN A 146 1.68 26.45 17.93
N ILE A 147 2.37 25.70 17.07
CA ILE A 147 3.25 24.58 17.43
C ILE A 147 4.56 25.11 18.04
N LYS A 148 5.02 24.49 19.12
CA LYS A 148 6.27 24.78 19.83
C LYS A 148 7.24 23.60 19.77
N GLU A 149 8.53 23.85 20.04
CA GLU A 149 9.57 22.82 19.97
C GLU A 149 9.32 21.65 20.92
N GLU A 150 8.77 21.94 22.11
CA GLU A 150 8.48 20.96 23.15
C GLU A 150 7.16 20.18 22.96
N ASP A 151 6.38 20.51 21.93
CA ASP A 151 5.13 19.81 21.64
C ASP A 151 5.39 18.39 21.12
N ASN A 152 4.36 17.54 21.20
CA ASN A 152 4.42 16.19 20.64
C ASN A 152 4.63 16.22 19.10
N PRO A 153 5.18 15.14 18.50
CA PRO A 153 5.28 15.03 17.05
C PRO A 153 3.94 15.25 16.36
N CYS A 154 3.98 15.92 15.20
CA CYS A 154 2.82 16.15 14.37
C CYS A 154 2.64 14.99 13.38
N LEU A 155 1.39 14.62 13.09
CA LEU A 155 1.08 13.66 12.04
C LEU A 155 0.73 14.39 10.74
N TYR A 156 1.38 13.99 9.65
CA TYR A 156 1.03 14.38 8.30
C TYR A 156 0.10 13.35 7.68
N PHE A 157 -1.10 13.78 7.34
CA PHE A 157 -2.03 13.00 6.53
C PHE A 157 -1.90 13.42 5.07
N TYR A 158 -1.28 12.56 4.27
CA TYR A 158 -1.24 12.72 2.83
C TYR A 158 -2.45 11.99 2.24
N LYS A 159 -3.30 12.73 1.54
CA LYS A 159 -4.44 12.15 0.81
C LYS A 159 -4.05 11.96 -0.65
N LEU A 160 -4.28 10.77 -1.19
CA LEU A 160 -4.08 10.53 -2.61
C LEU A 160 -5.13 11.32 -3.43
N LYS A 161 -4.69 11.90 -4.55
CA LYS A 161 -5.59 12.60 -5.48
C LYS A 161 -6.38 11.55 -6.25
N ASN A 162 -7.69 11.53 -6.08
CA ASN A 162 -8.62 10.70 -6.88
C ASN A 162 -8.83 11.26 -8.30
#